data_AF-A0A847MTX0-F1
#
_entry.id   AF-A0A847MTX0-F1
#
_cell.length_a   1.000
_cell.length_b   1.000
_cell.length_c   1.000
_cell.angle_alpha   90.00
_cell.angle_beta   90.00
_cell.angle_gamma   90.00
#
_symmetry.space_group_name_H-M   'P 1'
#
loop_
_entity.id
_entity.type
_entity.pdbx_description
1 polymer ?
#
loop_
_entity_poly.entity_id
_entity_poly.type
_entity_poly.pdbx_seq_one_letter_code
_entity_poly.pdbx_strand_id
1 'polypeptide(L)'
;MDTNYAAPRRPPAAEDAEESRGRRQGAVVAFVLAVLAQVYLLYLYDPGPSADVSIPHADKIVHAVLFAGPAFLAVLTRLPLHIILPLLILHAPVSELVQHRLIAGRAGEPFDVVADLVGVGLGMLAGRVLRRFRRRPTSP
;
A
#
# COMPACT_ATOMS: atom_id res chain seq x y z
N MET A 1 26.99 -49.44 -3.51
CA MET A 1 27.83 -48.34 -4.02
C MET A 1 27.01 -47.10 -3.75
N ASP A 2 27.10 -46.62 -2.52
CA ASP A 2 26.13 -45.66 -1.98
C ASP A 2 26.74 -44.28 -2.20
N THR A 3 26.44 -43.68 -3.34
CA THR A 3 26.80 -42.29 -3.62
C THR A 3 25.90 -41.39 -2.77
N ASN A 4 26.17 -41.35 -1.47
CA ASN A 4 25.62 -40.36 -0.56
C ASN A 4 26.37 -39.04 -0.83
N TYR A 5 26.12 -38.48 -2.03
CA TYR A 5 26.57 -37.16 -2.41
C TYR A 5 25.73 -36.17 -1.62
N ALA A 6 26.18 -35.86 -0.40
CA ALA A 6 25.62 -34.78 0.39
C ALA A 6 25.78 -33.49 -0.43
N ALA A 7 24.69 -33.01 -1.02
CA ALA A 7 24.67 -31.75 -1.74
C ALA A 7 25.30 -30.66 -0.85
N PRO A 8 26.21 -29.82 -1.39
CA PRO A 8 26.87 -28.81 -0.57
C PRO A 8 25.82 -27.91 0.07
N ARG A 9 25.76 -27.90 1.41
CA ARG A 9 24.88 -26.99 2.15
C ARG A 9 25.22 -25.57 1.75
N ARG A 10 24.22 -24.77 1.39
CA ARG A 10 24.43 -23.37 1.00
C ARG A 10 25.05 -22.63 2.19
N PRO A 11 26.03 -21.74 1.96
CA PRO A 11 26.58 -20.93 3.03
C PRO A 11 25.47 -20.06 3.63
N PRO A 12 25.41 -19.88 4.97
CA PRO A 12 24.33 -19.16 5.66
C PRO A 12 24.01 -17.78 5.07
N ALA A 13 25.04 -17.05 4.62
CA ALA A 13 24.88 -15.73 4.00
C ALA A 13 24.08 -15.74 2.67
N ALA A 14 24.09 -16.85 1.92
CA ALA A 14 23.31 -16.99 0.70
C ALA A 14 21.81 -17.21 0.99
N GLU A 15 21.50 -17.94 2.07
CA GLU A 15 20.12 -18.18 2.53
C GLU A 15 19.49 -16.86 3.05
N ASP A 16 20.24 -16.10 3.85
CA ASP A 16 19.82 -14.77 4.34
C ASP A 16 19.56 -13.79 3.18
N ALA A 17 20.41 -13.82 2.15
CA ALA A 17 20.28 -12.97 0.98
C ALA A 17 19.04 -13.36 0.14
N GLU A 18 18.79 -14.65 -0.08
CA GLU A 18 17.59 -15.15 -0.77
C GLU A 18 16.31 -14.81 0.00
N GLU A 19 16.29 -14.98 1.32
CA GLU A 19 15.14 -14.61 2.16
C GLU A 19 14.86 -13.10 2.08
N SER A 20 15.89 -12.26 2.19
CA SER A 20 15.76 -10.80 2.09
C SER A 20 15.23 -10.36 0.72
N ARG A 21 15.67 -11.04 -0.35
CA ARG A 21 15.23 -10.80 -1.73
C ARG A 21 13.77 -11.22 -1.92
N GLY A 22 13.38 -12.39 -1.40
CA GLY A 22 12.00 -12.87 -1.43
C GLY A 22 11.04 -11.94 -0.69
N ARG A 23 11.43 -11.46 0.50
CA ARG A 23 10.64 -10.48 1.29
C ARG A 23 10.51 -9.15 0.56
N ARG A 24 11.58 -8.68 -0.10
CA ARG A 24 11.54 -7.47 -0.92
C ARG A 24 10.61 -7.64 -2.13
N GLN A 25 10.70 -8.77 -2.82
CA GLN A 25 9.85 -9.06 -3.98
C GLN A 25 8.38 -9.15 -3.59
N GLY A 26 8.04 -9.84 -2.50
CA GLY A 26 6.67 -9.88 -1.98
C GLY A 26 6.13 -8.49 -1.63
N ALA A 27 6.96 -7.63 -1.04
CA ALA A 27 6.54 -6.25 -0.71
C ALA A 27 6.35 -5.36 -1.95
N VAL A 28 7.15 -5.56 -3.01
CA VAL A 28 6.95 -4.88 -4.31
C VAL A 28 5.67 -5.35 -4.98
N VAL A 29 5.40 -6.67 -4.99
CA VAL A 29 4.14 -7.22 -5.51
C VAL A 29 2.95 -6.65 -4.74
N ALA A 30 3.03 -6.61 -3.41
CA ALA A 30 1.99 -6.00 -2.59
C ALA A 30 1.78 -4.51 -2.92
N PHE A 31 2.85 -3.75 -3.16
CA PHE A 31 2.76 -2.34 -3.57
C PHE A 31 2.02 -2.19 -4.91
N VAL A 32 2.38 -2.99 -5.90
CA VAL A 32 1.71 -2.99 -7.22
C VAL A 32 0.24 -3.34 -7.07
N LEU A 33 -0.08 -4.39 -6.31
CA LEU A 33 -1.47 -4.79 -6.06
C LEU A 33 -2.26 -3.70 -5.33
N ALA A 34 -1.65 -3.00 -4.37
CA ALA A 34 -2.29 -1.89 -3.67
C ALA A 34 -2.61 -0.73 -4.63
N VAL A 35 -1.69 -0.38 -5.53
CA VAL A 35 -1.91 0.66 -6.55
C VAL A 35 -3.00 0.22 -7.54
N LEU A 36 -2.99 -1.04 -7.99
CA LEU A 36 -4.03 -1.56 -8.87
C LEU A 36 -5.41 -1.57 -8.20
N ALA A 37 -5.49 -1.98 -6.93
CA ALA A 37 -6.72 -1.93 -6.15
C ALA A 37 -7.21 -0.48 -5.98
N GLN A 38 -6.30 0.46 -5.69
CA GLN A 38 -6.61 1.89 -5.62
C GLN A 38 -7.21 2.41 -6.93
N VAL A 39 -6.57 2.13 -8.07
CA VAL A 39 -7.07 2.54 -9.39
C VAL A 39 -8.44 1.93 -9.68
N TYR A 40 -8.59 0.62 -9.47
CA TYR A 40 -9.86 -0.06 -9.70
C TYR A 40 -10.99 0.52 -8.83
N LEU A 41 -10.75 0.69 -7.53
CA LEU A 41 -11.78 1.13 -6.59
C LEU A 41 -12.16 2.60 -6.74
N LEU A 42 -11.21 3.47 -7.10
CA LEU A 42 -11.49 4.89 -7.30
C LEU A 42 -12.19 5.18 -8.62
N TYR A 43 -11.85 4.45 -9.69
CA TYR A 43 -12.21 4.85 -11.06
C TYR A 43 -13.15 3.89 -11.78
N LEU A 44 -13.18 2.62 -11.39
CA LEU A 44 -13.90 1.57 -12.14
C LEU A 44 -15.00 0.90 -11.32
N TYR A 45 -14.89 0.92 -9.99
CA TYR A 45 -15.86 0.30 -9.12
C TYR A 45 -17.09 1.17 -8.90
N ASP A 46 -18.23 0.66 -9.35
CA ASP A 46 -19.56 1.16 -9.04
C ASP A 46 -20.28 0.10 -8.18
N PRO A 47 -20.61 0.39 -6.90
CA PRO A 47 -21.34 -0.55 -6.06
C PRO A 47 -22.77 -0.82 -6.52
N GLY A 48 -23.28 -0.11 -7.53
CA GLY A 48 -24.66 -0.21 -7.99
C GLY A 48 -25.65 0.33 -6.94
N PRO A 49 -26.97 0.21 -7.17
CA PRO A 49 -27.96 0.57 -6.16
C PRO A 49 -27.83 -0.40 -4.98
N SER A 50 -27.19 0.06 -3.91
CA SER A 50 -27.00 -0.72 -2.68
C SER A 50 -28.34 -1.00 -2.01
N ALA A 51 -28.56 -2.26 -1.62
CA ALA A 51 -29.66 -2.67 -0.75
C ALA A 51 -29.56 -1.95 0.60
N ASP A 52 -30.47 -1.00 0.86
CA ASP A 52 -30.98 -0.38 2.11
C ASP A 52 -30.07 -0.13 3.33
N VAL A 53 -28.78 -0.46 3.33
CA VAL A 53 -27.87 -0.31 4.48
C VAL A 53 -26.63 0.49 4.06
N SER A 54 -26.70 1.82 4.20
CA SER A 54 -25.54 2.70 4.10
C SER A 54 -24.89 2.87 5.47
N ILE A 55 -23.64 2.41 5.64
CA ILE A 55 -22.85 2.73 6.83
C ILE A 55 -22.35 4.18 6.69
N PRO A 56 -22.66 5.09 7.65
CA PRO A 56 -22.20 6.47 7.58
C PRO A 56 -20.66 6.55 7.50
N HIS A 57 -20.14 7.39 6.60
CA HIS A 57 -18.70 7.70 6.45
C HIS A 57 -17.79 6.51 6.06
N ALA A 58 -18.35 5.36 5.68
CA ALA A 58 -17.56 4.20 5.27
C ALA A 58 -16.71 4.48 4.01
N ASP A 59 -17.23 5.33 3.11
CA ASP A 59 -16.54 5.93 1.97
C ASP A 59 -15.19 6.55 2.35
N LYS A 60 -15.16 7.38 3.39
CA LYS A 60 -13.94 8.06 3.88
C LYS A 60 -12.91 7.08 4.43
N ILE A 61 -13.37 6.00 5.09
CA ILE A 61 -12.49 4.95 5.58
C ILE A 61 -11.84 4.21 4.40
N VAL A 62 -12.61 3.90 3.36
CA VAL A 62 -12.08 3.28 2.14
C VAL A 62 -11.03 4.19 1.51
N HIS A 63 -11.33 5.47 1.31
CA HIS A 63 -10.39 6.48 0.80
C HIS A 63 -9.08 6.53 1.61
N ALA A 64 -9.18 6.68 2.92
CA ALA A 64 -8.01 6.68 3.80
C ALA A 64 -7.17 5.39 3.68
N VAL A 65 -7.81 4.22 3.58
CA VAL A 65 -7.10 2.93 3.42
C VAL A 65 -6.41 2.84 2.05
N LEU A 66 -7.08 3.27 0.98
CA LEU A 66 -6.55 3.24 -0.38
C LEU A 66 -5.28 4.07 -0.54
N PHE A 67 -5.18 5.20 0.17
CA PHE A 67 -3.97 6.04 0.17
C PHE A 67 -2.94 5.63 1.22
N ALA A 68 -3.36 5.05 2.36
CA ALA A 68 -2.46 4.53 3.38
C ALA A 68 -1.65 3.32 2.89
N GLY A 69 -2.26 2.40 2.14
CA GLY A 69 -1.63 1.17 1.66
C GLY A 69 -0.34 1.41 0.85
N PRO A 70 -0.40 2.13 -0.28
CA PRO A 70 0.77 2.48 -1.07
C PRO A 70 1.81 3.29 -0.29
N ALA A 71 1.39 4.25 0.55
CA ALA A 71 2.31 5.03 1.38
C ALA A 71 3.08 4.16 2.38
N PHE A 72 2.37 3.25 3.06
CA PHE A 72 2.95 2.27 3.98
C PHE A 72 3.94 1.35 3.28
N LEU A 73 3.52 0.77 2.16
CA LEU A 73 4.33 -0.17 1.39
C LEU A 73 5.55 0.51 0.78
N ALA A 74 5.46 1.76 0.33
CA ALA A 74 6.60 2.54 -0.14
C ALA A 74 7.67 2.72 0.94
N VAL A 75 7.26 2.96 2.19
CA VAL A 75 8.19 3.03 3.32
C VAL A 75 8.85 1.68 3.59
N LEU A 76 8.07 0.58 3.57
CA LEU A 76 8.60 -0.77 3.83
C LEU A 76 9.57 -1.25 2.74
N THR A 77 9.25 -0.97 1.47
CA THR A 77 10.04 -1.35 0.30
C THR A 77 11.24 -0.44 0.05
N ARG A 78 11.36 0.66 0.81
CA ARG A 78 12.38 1.73 0.63
C ARG A 78 12.32 2.36 -0.76
N LEU A 79 11.12 2.50 -1.32
CA LEU A 79 10.90 3.28 -2.52
C LEU A 79 11.26 4.76 -2.29
N PRO A 80 11.57 5.54 -3.34
CA PRO A 80 11.94 6.94 -3.21
C PRO A 80 10.75 7.76 -2.69
N LEU A 81 10.67 7.93 -1.36
CA LEU A 81 9.54 8.61 -0.70
C LEU A 81 9.38 10.06 -1.14
N HIS A 82 10.48 10.72 -1.53
CA HIS A 82 10.45 12.07 -2.09
C HIS A 82 9.75 12.16 -3.46
N ILE A 83 9.52 11.01 -4.13
CA ILE A 83 8.73 10.91 -5.37
C ILE A 83 7.33 10.41 -5.03
N ILE A 84 7.23 9.30 -4.28
CA ILE A 84 5.95 8.62 -4.04
C ILE A 84 4.99 9.48 -3.21
N LEU A 85 5.47 10.18 -2.18
CA LEU A 85 4.59 10.97 -1.32
C LEU A 85 4.00 12.18 -2.06
N PRO A 86 4.77 13.01 -2.80
CA PRO A 86 4.17 14.05 -3.62
C PRO A 86 3.17 13.53 -4.65
N LEU A 87 3.43 12.36 -5.26
CA LEU A 87 2.48 11.76 -6.19
C LEU A 87 1.16 11.39 -5.50
N LEU A 88 1.20 10.75 -4.33
CA LEU A 88 -0.02 10.41 -3.59
C LEU A 88 -0.76 11.67 -3.09
N ILE A 89 -0.03 12.68 -2.63
CA ILE A 89 -0.62 13.96 -2.19
C ILE A 89 -1.30 14.68 -3.35
N LEU A 90 -0.70 14.69 -4.54
CA LEU A 90 -1.29 15.28 -5.73
C LEU A 90 -2.45 14.41 -6.26
N HIS A 91 -2.35 13.10 -6.13
CA HIS A 91 -3.37 12.17 -6.58
C HIS A 91 -4.69 12.37 -5.83
N ALA A 92 -4.68 12.64 -4.53
CA ALA A 92 -5.89 12.87 -3.73
C ALA A 92 -6.87 13.92 -4.33
N PRO A 93 -6.49 15.18 -4.58
CA PRO A 93 -7.38 16.14 -5.23
C PRO A 93 -7.66 15.83 -6.71
N VAL A 94 -6.74 15.12 -7.39
CA VAL A 94 -6.93 14.74 -8.80
C VAL A 94 -7.94 13.61 -8.94
N SER A 95 -7.93 12.60 -8.06
CA SER A 95 -8.91 11.51 -8.06
C SER A 95 -10.32 12.06 -7.85
N GLU A 96 -10.47 12.96 -6.89
CA GLU A 96 -11.70 13.66 -6.60
C GLU A 96 -12.22 14.46 -7.80
N LEU A 97 -11.35 15.24 -8.45
CA LEU A 97 -11.70 15.99 -9.65
C LEU A 97 -12.11 15.08 -10.81
N VAL A 98 -11.39 13.96 -11.00
CA VAL A 98 -11.71 12.96 -12.03
C VAL A 98 -13.05 12.29 -11.73
N GLN A 99 -13.32 11.91 -10.48
CA GLN A 99 -14.59 11.31 -10.07
C GLN A 99 -15.75 12.28 -10.35
N HIS A 100 -15.63 13.53 -9.89
CA HIS A 100 -16.66 14.55 -10.06
C HIS A 100 -16.93 14.91 -11.53
N ARG A 101 -15.90 14.90 -12.39
CA ARG A 101 -16.02 15.40 -13.79
C ARG A 101 -16.21 14.32 -14.83
N LEU A 102 -15.64 13.13 -14.60
CA LEU A 102 -15.48 12.09 -15.63
C LEU A 102 -16.24 10.80 -15.30
N ILE A 103 -16.70 10.61 -14.06
CA ILE A 103 -17.44 9.40 -13.66
C ILE A 103 -18.91 9.76 -13.40
N ALA A 104 -19.77 9.39 -14.35
CA ALA A 104 -21.21 9.62 -14.23
C ALA A 104 -21.76 8.94 -12.97
N GLY A 105 -22.55 9.67 -12.18
CA GLY A 105 -23.14 9.16 -10.94
C GLY A 105 -22.23 9.23 -9.70
N ARG A 106 -20.96 9.61 -9.84
CA ARG A 106 -20.07 9.91 -8.70
C ARG A 106 -20.01 11.42 -8.44
N ALA A 107 -20.57 11.84 -7.32
CA ALA A 107 -20.29 13.17 -6.79
C ALA A 107 -18.96 13.11 -6.04
N GLY A 108 -18.00 13.94 -6.45
CA GLY A 108 -16.83 14.18 -5.62
C GLY A 108 -17.23 14.87 -4.30
N GLU A 109 -16.59 14.48 -3.20
CA GLU A 109 -16.66 15.14 -1.90
C GLU A 109 -15.28 15.70 -1.47
N PRO A 110 -15.15 17.00 -1.14
CA PRO A 110 -13.88 17.56 -0.66
C PRO A 110 -13.30 16.88 0.60
N PHE A 111 -14.14 16.24 1.42
CA PHE A 111 -13.68 15.49 2.58
C PHE A 111 -13.00 14.16 2.21
N ASP A 112 -13.19 13.63 1.00
CA ASP A 112 -12.44 12.48 0.50
C ASP A 112 -10.97 12.84 0.29
N VAL A 113 -10.69 14.04 -0.21
CA VAL A 113 -9.31 14.57 -0.29
C VAL A 113 -8.67 14.63 1.11
N VAL A 114 -9.43 15.05 2.13
CA VAL A 114 -8.93 15.07 3.50
C VAL A 114 -8.66 13.65 4.00
N ALA A 115 -9.56 12.71 3.75
CA ALA A 115 -9.41 11.32 4.12
C ALA A 115 -8.18 10.67 3.45
N ASP A 116 -7.98 10.94 2.17
CA ASP A 116 -6.84 10.48 1.38
C ASP A 116 -5.51 10.98 1.97
N LEU A 117 -5.41 12.29 2.25
CA LEU A 117 -4.21 12.90 2.83
C LEU A 117 -3.92 12.37 4.24
N VAL A 118 -4.96 12.17 5.07
CA VAL A 118 -4.83 11.51 6.37
C VAL A 118 -4.32 10.07 6.18
N GLY A 119 -4.86 9.35 5.21
CA GLY A 119 -4.41 8.02 4.80
C GLY A 119 -2.92 7.99 4.47
N VAL A 120 -2.44 8.87 3.60
CA VAL A 120 -1.01 9.01 3.27
C VAL A 120 -0.17 9.22 4.53
N GLY A 121 -0.60 10.13 5.42
CA GLY A 121 0.08 10.42 6.67
C GLY A 121 0.18 9.19 7.59
N LEU A 122 -0.94 8.50 7.80
CA LEU A 122 -1.04 7.30 8.64
C LEU A 122 -0.23 6.13 8.08
N GLY A 123 -0.33 5.86 6.78
CA GLY A 123 0.44 4.81 6.12
C GLY A 123 1.95 5.04 6.23
N MET A 124 2.37 6.28 5.99
CA MET A 124 3.76 6.69 6.15
C MET A 124 4.25 6.52 7.60
N LEU A 125 3.46 6.96 8.59
CA LEU A 125 3.79 6.82 10.01
C LEU A 125 3.89 5.36 10.42
N ALA A 126 2.89 4.55 10.10
CA ALA A 126 2.85 3.11 10.40
C ALA A 126 4.06 2.38 9.80
N GLY A 127 4.43 2.71 8.56
CA GLY A 127 5.59 2.12 7.89
C GLY A 127 6.91 2.46 8.61
N ARG A 128 7.06 3.70 9.08
CA ARG A 128 8.24 4.12 9.85
C ARG A 128 8.30 3.44 11.21
N VAL A 129 7.18 3.37 11.92
CA VAL A 129 7.05 2.72 13.22
C VAL A 129 7.43 1.23 13.12
N LEU A 130 6.86 0.52 12.15
CA LEU A 130 7.16 -0.91 11.94
C LEU A 130 8.64 -1.15 11.59
N ARG A 131 9.24 -0.30 10.75
CA ARG A 131 10.68 -0.38 10.46
C ARG A 131 11.55 -0.12 11.67
N ARG A 132 11.14 0.80 12.55
CA ARG A 132 11.86 1.09 13.80
C ARG A 132 11.85 -0.12 14.72
N PHE A 133 10.71 -0.79 14.87
CA PHE A 133 10.61 -2.01 15.68
C PHE A 133 11.45 -3.16 15.11
N ARG A 134 11.40 -3.37 13.79
CA ARG A 134 12.21 -4.41 13.11
C ARG A 134 13.72 -4.18 13.16
N ARG A 135 14.16 -2.95 13.46
CA ARG A 135 15.58 -2.57 13.54
C ARG A 135 16.16 -2.70 14.94
N ARG A 136 15.35 -2.89 15.98
CA ARG A 136 15.86 -3.10 17.33
C ARG A 136 16.50 -4.48 17.40
N PRO A 137 17.83 -4.59 17.58
CA PRO A 137 18.43 -5.86 17.93
C PRO A 137 17.86 -6.23 19.30
N THR A 138 17.23 -7.39 19.41
CA THR A 138 17.16 -8.07 20.70
C THR A 138 18.60 -8.44 21.05
N SER A 139 19.19 -7.69 21.96
CA SER A 139 20.42 -8.07 22.64
C SER A 139 20.06 -8.27 24.12
N PRO A 140 20.75 -9.21 24.77
CA PRO A 140 20.19 -10.34 25.53
C PRO A 140 19.41 -9.99 26.80
#